data_AF-A0A947BWT5-F1
#
_entry.id   AF-A0A947BWT5-F1
#
_cell.length_a   1.000
_cell.length_b   1.000
_cell.length_c   1.000
_cell.angle_alpha   90.00
_cell.angle_beta   90.00
_cell.angle_gamma   90.00
#
_symmetry.space_group_name_H-M   'P 1'
#
loop_
_entity.id
_entity.type
_entity.pdbx_description
1 polymer ?
#
loop_
_entity_poly.entity_id
_entity_poly.type
_entity_poly.pdbx_seq_one_letter_code
_entity_poly.pdbx_strand_id
1 'polypeptide(L)'
;TWDRGIMRGKRAMLTFTTGAPETTFATDGRNGDLERVLWPLHAGVLGLCGFDVLPPFVAWAPAWAGDEEREALLTNYADRLRHIEADEPLFFHKLDEYGDNFRLKPKIEPRTPCQHREPRKHLE
;
A
#
# COMPACT_ATOMS: atom_id res chain seq x y z
N THR A 1 -3.20 -10.92 -12.85
CA THR A 1 -4.17 -9.82 -13.11
C THR A 1 -3.47 -8.49 -13.02
N TRP A 2 -2.56 -8.30 -12.07
CA TRP A 2 -1.75 -7.08 -11.85
C TRP A 2 -1.24 -6.40 -13.12
N ASP A 3 -0.61 -7.15 -14.03
CA ASP A 3 -0.03 -6.66 -15.29
C ASP A 3 -0.95 -6.84 -16.51
N ARG A 4 -2.19 -7.32 -16.31
CA ARG A 4 -3.15 -7.67 -17.36
C ARG A 4 -4.55 -7.08 -17.17
N GLY A 5 -4.74 -6.22 -16.17
CA GLY A 5 -6.03 -5.57 -15.92
C GLY A 5 -6.42 -4.55 -16.99
N ILE A 6 -7.64 -4.02 -16.92
CA ILE A 6 -8.17 -3.03 -17.88
C ILE A 6 -7.64 -1.62 -17.63
N MET A 7 -7.14 -1.34 -16.42
CA MET A 7 -6.66 -0.01 -16.00
C MET A 7 -5.15 0.17 -16.18
N ARG A 8 -4.49 -0.69 -16.97
CA ARG A 8 -3.05 -0.58 -17.24
C ARG A 8 -2.68 0.77 -17.83
N GLY A 9 -1.52 1.28 -17.41
CA GLY A 9 -1.03 2.61 -17.78
C GLY A 9 -1.76 3.76 -17.08
N LYS A 10 -2.65 3.45 -16.12
CA LYS A 10 -3.23 4.44 -15.20
C LYS A 10 -2.62 4.22 -13.82
N ARG A 11 -2.44 5.31 -13.10
CA ARG A 11 -1.96 5.32 -11.71
C ARG A 11 -3.13 5.51 -10.76
N ALA A 12 -3.05 4.92 -9.58
CA ALA A 12 -4.04 5.12 -8.52
C ALA A 12 -3.36 5.28 -7.16
N MET A 13 -3.79 6.26 -6.37
CA MET A 13 -3.29 6.52 -5.03
C MET A 13 -4.47 6.56 -4.05
N LEU A 14 -4.34 5.89 -2.91
CA LEU A 14 -5.26 6.11 -1.79
C LEU A 14 -4.87 7.40 -1.06
N THR A 15 -5.86 8.23 -0.74
CA THR A 15 -5.69 9.40 0.13
C THR A 15 -6.72 9.35 1.24
N PHE A 16 -6.29 9.42 2.49
CA PHE A 16 -7.18 9.32 3.64
C PHE A 16 -6.59 9.97 4.90
N THR A 17 -7.45 10.17 5.88
CA THR A 17 -7.08 10.61 7.23
C THR A 17 -7.24 9.46 8.21
N THR A 18 -6.50 9.49 9.32
CA THR A 18 -6.67 8.54 10.42
C THR A 18 -7.09 9.24 11.70
N GLY A 19 -7.71 8.50 12.62
CA GLY A 19 -7.93 8.97 13.98
C GLY A 19 -6.73 8.79 14.91
N ALA A 20 -5.72 8.04 14.49
CA ALA A 20 -4.57 7.64 15.30
C ALA A 20 -3.23 8.05 14.63
N PRO A 21 -2.17 8.32 15.42
CA PRO A 21 -0.89 8.73 14.87
C PRO A 21 -0.20 7.59 14.12
N GLU A 22 0.75 7.96 13.24
CA GLU A 22 1.51 7.04 12.39
C GLU A 22 2.14 5.87 13.16
N THR A 23 2.67 6.13 14.36
CA THR A 23 3.32 5.11 15.21
C THR A 23 2.40 3.93 15.55
N THR A 24 1.08 4.13 15.56
CA THR A 24 0.13 3.03 15.79
C THR A 24 0.06 2.04 14.64
N PHE A 25 0.51 2.43 13.45
CA PHE A 25 0.55 1.61 12.23
C PHE A 25 1.96 1.15 11.84
N ALA A 26 2.94 1.28 12.74
CA ALA A 26 4.24 0.64 12.59
C ALA A 26 4.09 -0.89 12.50
N THR A 27 5.16 -1.60 12.10
CA THR A 27 5.13 -3.06 11.90
C THR A 27 4.78 -3.85 13.17
N ASP A 28 5.03 -3.26 14.33
CA ASP A 28 4.68 -3.74 15.68
C ASP A 28 3.66 -2.82 16.38
N GLY A 29 3.07 -1.88 15.65
CA GLY A 29 2.10 -0.92 16.15
C GLY A 29 0.77 -1.57 16.54
N ARG A 30 0.04 -0.92 17.45
CA ARG A 30 -1.25 -1.40 17.98
C ARG A 30 -2.29 -1.68 16.89
N ASN A 31 -2.33 -0.87 15.83
CA ASN A 31 -3.27 -1.02 14.73
C ASN A 31 -2.73 -1.95 13.61
N GLY A 32 -1.47 -2.39 13.74
CA GLY A 32 -0.78 -3.23 12.77
C GLY A 32 -0.16 -2.45 11.62
N ASP A 33 0.80 -3.10 10.95
CA ASP A 33 1.51 -2.61 9.77
C ASP A 33 0.55 -2.04 8.71
N LEU A 34 0.68 -0.74 8.41
CA LEU A 34 -0.17 -0.04 7.45
C LEU A 34 -0.26 -0.75 6.09
N GLU A 35 0.86 -1.24 5.57
CA GLU A 35 0.90 -1.84 4.23
C GLU A 35 0.10 -3.16 4.19
N ARG A 36 0.03 -3.88 5.32
CA ARG A 36 -0.83 -5.06 5.46
C ARG A 36 -2.30 -4.68 5.63
N VAL A 37 -2.59 -3.62 6.38
CA VAL A 37 -3.95 -3.10 6.56
C VAL A 37 -4.55 -2.68 5.22
N LEU A 38 -3.76 -2.03 4.36
CA LEU A 38 -4.21 -1.53 3.05
C LEU A 38 -4.17 -2.58 1.94
N TRP A 39 -3.57 -3.76 2.16
CA TRP A 39 -3.41 -4.79 1.14
C TRP A 39 -4.72 -5.17 0.41
N PRO A 40 -5.88 -5.31 1.07
CA PRO A 40 -7.14 -5.60 0.38
C PRO A 40 -7.56 -4.53 -0.64
N LEU A 41 -7.18 -3.26 -0.42
CA LEU A 41 -7.48 -2.16 -1.33
C LEU A 41 -6.41 -2.03 -2.41
N HIS A 42 -5.13 -2.00 -2.02
CA HIS A 42 -4.01 -1.92 -2.95
C HIS A 42 -4.00 -3.10 -3.91
N ALA A 43 -4.00 -4.31 -3.37
CA ALA A 43 -4.03 -5.52 -4.17
C ALA A 43 -5.48 -5.84 -4.60
N GLY A 44 -6.35 -6.17 -3.65
CA GLY A 44 -7.65 -6.77 -3.96
C GLY A 44 -8.57 -5.93 -4.87
N VAL A 45 -8.39 -4.60 -4.91
CA VAL A 45 -9.21 -3.70 -5.72
C VAL A 45 -8.40 -3.05 -6.83
N LEU A 46 -7.38 -2.24 -6.49
CA LEU A 46 -6.71 -1.38 -7.47
C LEU A 46 -5.80 -2.19 -8.39
N GLY A 47 -4.88 -2.97 -7.83
CA GLY A 47 -3.99 -3.76 -8.66
C GLY A 47 -4.73 -4.91 -9.37
N LEU A 48 -5.85 -5.43 -8.82
CA LEU A 48 -6.69 -6.41 -9.53
C LEU A 48 -7.21 -5.83 -10.86
N CYS A 49 -7.57 -4.55 -10.84
CA CYS A 49 -7.96 -3.78 -12.02
C CYS A 49 -6.77 -3.43 -12.95
N GLY A 50 -5.53 -3.59 -12.50
CA GLY A 50 -4.30 -3.36 -13.25
C GLY A 50 -3.73 -1.96 -13.18
N PHE A 51 -4.05 -1.19 -12.13
CA PHE A 51 -3.42 0.11 -11.90
C PHE A 51 -1.94 -0.02 -11.50
N ASP A 52 -1.15 0.98 -11.85
CA ASP A 52 0.10 1.29 -11.15
C ASP A 52 -0.28 1.92 -9.80
N VAL A 53 -0.38 1.09 -8.76
CA VAL A 53 -0.81 1.53 -7.42
C VAL A 53 0.33 2.28 -6.76
N LEU A 54 0.12 3.53 -6.39
CA LEU A 54 1.12 4.38 -5.74
C LEU A 54 1.07 4.23 -4.22
N PRO A 55 2.18 4.52 -3.51
CA PRO A 55 2.17 4.65 -2.06
C PRO A 55 1.08 5.63 -1.61
N PRO A 56 0.32 5.30 -0.55
CA PRO A 56 -0.81 6.11 -0.11
C PRO A 56 -0.33 7.45 0.44
N PHE A 57 -1.18 8.47 0.35
CA PHE A 57 -1.04 9.67 1.16
C PHE A 57 -1.90 9.52 2.42
N VAL A 58 -1.28 9.66 3.59
CA VAL A 58 -1.99 9.57 4.87
C VAL A 58 -1.80 10.85 5.66
N ALA A 59 -2.91 11.52 5.96
CA ALA A 59 -2.95 12.60 6.92
C ALA A 59 -3.20 12.03 8.32
N TRP A 60 -2.13 11.93 9.10
CA TRP A 60 -2.15 11.28 10.41
C TRP A 60 -2.82 12.13 11.48
N ALA A 61 -3.87 11.60 12.11
CA ALA A 61 -4.48 12.18 13.31
C ALA A 61 -4.83 13.69 13.24
N PRO A 62 -5.37 14.25 12.13
CA PRO A 62 -5.57 15.70 12.00
C PRO A 62 -6.53 16.27 13.03
N ALA A 63 -7.43 15.45 13.59
CA ALA A 63 -8.32 15.87 14.68
C ALA A 63 -7.55 16.31 15.95
N TRP A 64 -6.34 15.79 16.14
CA TRP A 64 -5.45 16.08 17.27
C TRP A 64 -4.37 17.12 16.92
N ALA A 65 -4.29 17.51 15.65
CA ALA A 65 -3.33 18.47 15.14
C ALA A 65 -3.81 19.91 15.33
N GLY A 66 -2.88 20.81 15.65
CA GLY A 66 -3.11 22.27 15.64
C GLY A 66 -3.20 22.84 14.21
N ASP A 67 -3.54 24.12 14.09
CA ASP A 67 -3.75 24.75 12.78
C ASP A 67 -2.50 24.71 11.89
N GLU A 68 -1.32 24.96 12.46
CA GLU A 68 -0.05 24.89 11.74
C GLU A 68 0.25 23.49 11.19
N GLU A 69 0.00 22.46 12.00
CA GLU A 69 0.19 21.05 11.59
C GLU A 69 -0.82 20.65 10.50
N ARG A 70 -2.06 21.14 10.58
CA ARG A 70 -3.07 20.91 9.54
C ARG A 70 -2.69 21.59 8.23
N GLU A 71 -2.17 22.81 8.28
CA GLU A 71 -1.68 23.52 7.09
C GLU A 71 -0.47 22.79 6.48
N ALA A 72 0.42 22.24 7.32
CA ALA A 72 1.52 21.41 6.86
C ALA A 72 1.01 20.13 6.16
N LEU A 73 -0.02 19.46 6.68
CA LEU A 73 -0.65 18.30 6.02
C LEU A 73 -1.20 18.67 4.63
N LEU A 74 -1.86 19.82 4.50
CA LEU A 74 -2.38 20.32 3.22
C LEU A 74 -1.26 20.66 2.25
N THR A 75 -0.21 21.33 2.72
CA THR A 75 0.99 21.67 1.94
C THR A 75 1.66 20.40 1.41
N ASN A 76 1.89 19.42 2.29
CA ASN A 76 2.47 18.13 1.94
C ASN A 76 1.60 17.37 0.91
N TYR A 77 0.27 17.41 1.04
CA TYR A 77 -0.62 16.79 0.06
C TYR A 77 -0.55 17.49 -1.30
N ALA A 78 -0.53 18.83 -1.32
CA ALA A 78 -0.39 19.59 -2.55
C ALA A 78 0.95 19.30 -3.25
N ASP A 79 2.04 19.22 -2.49
CA ASP A 79 3.37 18.89 -3.01
C ASP A 79 3.43 17.46 -3.53
N ARG A 80 2.80 16.50 -2.84
CA ARG A 80 2.63 15.13 -3.33
C ARG A 80 1.94 15.10 -4.69
N LEU A 81 0.82 15.83 -4.85
CA LEU A 81 0.08 15.87 -6.12
C LEU A 81 0.87 16.51 -7.26
N ARG A 82 1.67 17.55 -6.97
CA ARG A 82 2.53 18.20 -7.98
C ARG A 82 3.61 17.28 -8.53
N HIS A 83 4.07 16.32 -7.74
CA HIS A 83 5.15 15.39 -8.08
C HIS A 83 4.67 13.95 -8.28
N ILE A 84 3.35 13.72 -8.35
CA ILE A 84 2.77 12.37 -8.34
C ILE A 84 3.25 11.49 -9.50
N GLU A 85 3.64 12.09 -10.63
CA GLU A 85 4.16 11.35 -11.79
C GLU A 85 5.55 10.75 -11.54
N ALA A 86 6.33 11.30 -10.59
CA ALA A 86 7.65 10.79 -10.24
C ALA A 86 7.61 9.64 -9.23
N ASP A 87 6.46 9.34 -8.65
CA ASP A 87 6.34 8.31 -7.62
C ASP A 87 6.58 6.92 -8.17
N GLU A 88 7.34 6.10 -7.45
CA GLU A 88 7.48 4.68 -7.79
C GLU A 88 6.25 3.90 -7.31
N PRO A 89 5.58 3.12 -8.18
CA PRO A 89 4.46 2.28 -7.77
C PRO A 89 4.86 1.21 -6.74
N LEU A 90 3.89 0.77 -5.95
CA LEU A 90 4.01 -0.38 -5.07
C LEU A 90 4.33 -1.65 -5.87
N PHE A 91 5.18 -2.49 -5.29
CA PHE A 91 5.59 -3.73 -5.92
C PHE A 91 4.49 -4.79 -5.85
N PHE A 92 4.17 -5.38 -7.01
CA PHE A 92 3.39 -6.61 -7.10
C PHE A 92 4.14 -7.64 -7.94
N HIS A 93 4.08 -8.90 -7.51
CA HIS A 93 4.62 -10.00 -8.30
C HIS A 93 3.87 -10.16 -9.62
N LYS A 94 4.62 -10.43 -10.69
CA LYS A 94 4.09 -10.67 -12.04
C LYS A 94 3.48 -12.07 -12.13
N LEU A 95 2.52 -12.25 -13.04
CA LEU A 95 1.83 -13.53 -13.20
C LEU A 95 2.76 -14.70 -13.54
N ASP A 96 3.85 -14.44 -14.26
CA ASP A 96 4.84 -15.45 -14.65
C ASP A 96 5.75 -15.90 -13.50
N GLU A 97 5.72 -15.22 -12.35
CA GLU A 97 6.44 -15.64 -11.14
C GLU A 97 5.67 -16.71 -10.34
N TYR A 98 4.42 -16.97 -10.70
CA TYR A 98 3.57 -18.00 -10.08
C TYR A 98 3.62 -19.31 -10.89
N GLY A 99 3.47 -20.44 -10.19
CA GLY A 99 3.25 -21.75 -10.81
C GLY A 99 1.78 -22.05 -11.07
N ASP A 100 1.48 -23.24 -11.58
CA ASP A 100 0.12 -23.65 -12.00
C ASP A 100 -0.92 -23.64 -10.85
N ASN A 101 -0.46 -23.70 -9.60
CA ASN A 101 -1.30 -23.63 -8.42
C ASN A 101 -1.45 -22.20 -7.86
N PHE A 102 -1.06 -21.18 -8.62
CA PHE A 102 -1.07 -19.76 -8.21
C PHE A 102 -0.25 -19.44 -6.95
N ARG A 103 0.75 -20.27 -6.65
CA ARG A 103 1.75 -19.98 -5.61
C ARG A 103 3.03 -19.48 -6.26
N LEU A 104 3.75 -18.59 -5.58
CA LEU A 104 5.07 -18.14 -6.02
C LEU A 104 5.99 -19.34 -6.23
N LYS A 105 6.71 -19.34 -7.36
CA LYS A 105 7.72 -20.36 -7.66
C LYS A 105 8.74 -20.46 -6.52
N PRO A 106 9.33 -21.63 -6.24
CA PRO A 106 10.22 -21.82 -5.08
C PRO A 106 11.41 -20.86 -5.00
N LYS A 107 11.93 -20.40 -6.15
CA LYS A 107 13.08 -19.48 -6.24
C LYS A 107 12.70 -18.00 -6.15
N ILE A 108 11.42 -17.67 -6.14
CA ILE A 108 10.95 -16.27 -6.05
C ILE A 108 10.69 -15.96 -4.59
N GLU A 109 11.39 -14.97 -4.06
CA GLU A 109 11.17 -14.51 -2.69
C GLU A 109 9.88 -13.70 -2.62
N PRO A 110 8.97 -13.98 -1.67
CA PRO A 110 7.81 -13.12 -1.43
C PRO A 110 8.26 -11.73 -0.98
N ARG A 111 7.77 -10.69 -1.67
CA ARG A 111 8.14 -9.29 -1.39
C ARG A 111 6.96 -8.38 -1.10
N THR A 112 5.74 -8.91 -1.15
CA THR A 112 4.54 -8.15 -0.84
C THR A 112 4.19 -8.26 0.65
N PRO A 113 3.45 -7.29 1.23
CA PRO A 113 3.16 -7.26 2.67
C PRO A 113 2.49 -8.53 3.22
N CYS A 114 1.72 -9.24 2.40
CA CYS A 114 0.89 -10.37 2.81
C CYS A 114 1.36 -11.74 2.30
N GLN A 115 2.43 -11.81 1.51
CA GLN A 115 3.02 -13.08 1.07
C GLN A 115 4.31 -13.33 1.86
N HIS A 116 4.43 -14.52 2.45
CA HIS A 116 5.62 -14.91 3.23
C HIS A 116 5.76 -16.44 3.21
N ARG A 117 6.97 -16.93 3.45
CA ARG A 117 7.26 -18.38 3.57
C ARG A 117 7.23 -18.86 5.02
N GLU A 118 7.58 -17.98 5.95
CA GLU A 118 7.67 -18.30 7.37
C GLU A 118 6.30 -18.68 7.97
N PRO A 119 6.26 -19.57 8.97
CA PRO A 119 5.06 -19.86 9.74
C PRO A 119 4.42 -18.61 10.34
N ARG A 120 3.09 -18.61 10.41
CA ARG A 120 2.35 -17.56 11.11
C ARG A 120 2.25 -17.93 12.58
N LYS A 121 3.00 -17.23 13.42
CA LYS A 121 3.00 -17.45 14.89
C LYS A 121 1.61 -17.42 15.54
N HIS A 122 0.62 -16.75 14.94
CA HIS A 122 -0.75 -16.70 15.46
C HIS A 122 -1.66 -17.86 15.01
N LEU A 123 -1.15 -18.76 14.16
CA LEU A 123 -1.84 -19.97 13.68
C LEU A 123 -1.22 -21.26 14.24
N GLU A 124 -0.20 -21.14 15.10
CA GLU A 124 0.37 -22.23 15.89
C GLU A 124 -0.45 -22.41 17.17
#